data_AF-A0A2S9GCW8-F1
#
_entry.id   AF-A0A2S9GCW8-F1
#
_cell.length_a   1.000
_cell.length_b   1.000
_cell.length_c   1.000
_cell.angle_alpha   90.00
_cell.angle_beta   90.00
_cell.angle_gamma   90.00
#
_symmetry.space_group_name_H-M   'P 1'
#
loop_
_entity.id
_entity.type
_entity.pdbx_description
1 polymer ?
#
loop_
_entity_poly.entity_id
_entity_poly.type
_entity_poly.pdbx_seq_one_letter_code
_entity_poly.pdbx_strand_id
1 'polypeptide(L)'
;GQYLTTQFFGMKANRYLHEHGISHPTLAKVVNKNLRNGALNPNAFRRKPMDEDAILNSPMLNYPLTQYMFCSPDEGAAAVVMCRA
;
A
#
# COMPACT_ATOMS: atom_id res chain seq x y z
N GLY A 1 -18.38 3.73 -13.00
CA GLY A 1 -17.59 2.89 -13.91
C GLY A 1 -16.46 2.25 -13.14
N GLN A 2 -16.01 1.05 -13.49
CA GLN A 2 -14.88 0.42 -12.81
C GLN A 2 -13.62 1.26 -13.03
N TYR A 3 -13.26 2.08 -12.04
CA TYR A 3 -12.06 2.91 -12.08
C TYR A 3 -10.85 2.04 -11.75
N LEU A 4 -10.42 1.24 -12.73
CA LEU A 4 -9.39 0.19 -12.58
C LEU A 4 -7.95 0.71 -12.70
N THR A 5 -7.75 2.00 -13.03
CA THR A 5 -6.41 2.55 -13.22
C THR A 5 -5.85 3.11 -11.91
N THR A 6 -4.54 3.00 -11.74
CA THR A 6 -3.81 3.53 -10.58
C THR A 6 -3.97 5.05 -10.41
N GLN A 7 -4.28 5.76 -11.50
CA GLN A 7 -4.60 7.19 -11.51
C GLN A 7 -5.82 7.54 -10.64
N PHE A 8 -6.85 6.69 -10.63
CA PHE A 8 -8.04 6.92 -9.80
C PHE A 8 -7.70 6.97 -8.32
N PHE A 9 -6.87 6.02 -7.86
CA PHE A 9 -6.42 5.98 -6.47
C PHE A 9 -5.54 7.18 -6.12
N GLY A 10 -4.65 7.61 -7.02
CA GLY A 10 -3.85 8.83 -6.85
C GLY A 10 -4.72 10.07 -6.65
N MET A 11 -5.71 10.30 -7.53
CA MET A 11 -6.64 11.43 -7.42
C MET A 11 -7.46 11.40 -6.12
N LYS A 12 -7.97 10.22 -5.74
CA LYS A 12 -8.78 10.07 -4.53
C LYS A 12 -7.95 10.30 -3.27
N ALA A 13 -6.73 9.76 -3.22
CA ALA A 13 -5.79 10.00 -2.13
C ALA A 13 -5.44 11.49 -2.04
N ASN A 14 -5.10 12.14 -3.16
CA ASN A 14 -4.77 13.56 -3.18
C ASN A 14 -5.90 14.42 -2.61
N ARG A 15 -7.14 14.17 -3.06
CA ARG A 15 -8.33 14.88 -2.58
C ARG A 15 -8.51 14.66 -1.08
N TYR A 16 -8.39 13.43 -0.61
CA TYR A 16 -8.57 13.08 0.80
C TYR A 16 -7.53 13.76 1.70
N LEU A 17 -6.26 13.76 1.27
CA LEU A 17 -5.18 14.44 1.99
C LEU A 17 -5.46 15.95 2.11
N HIS A 18 -5.85 16.58 1.00
CA HIS A 18 -6.17 18.01 0.98
C HIS A 18 -7.38 18.34 1.86
N GLU A 19 -8.47 17.59 1.73
CA GLU A 19 -9.74 17.85 2.43
C GLU A 19 -9.64 17.70 3.95
N HIS A 20 -8.74 16.82 4.41
CA HIS A 20 -8.55 16.55 5.84
C HIS A 20 -7.22 17.08 6.39
N GLY A 21 -6.45 17.85 5.61
CA GLY A 21 -5.15 18.39 6.04
C GLY A 21 -4.13 17.32 6.43
N ILE A 22 -4.19 16.14 5.82
CA ILE A 22 -3.30 15.01 6.14
C ILE A 22 -2.01 15.17 5.35
N SER A 23 -0.88 15.01 6.02
CA SER A 23 0.44 15.14 5.40
C SER A 23 0.80 13.93 4.54
N HIS A 24 1.54 14.17 3.46
CA HIS A 24 2.05 13.11 2.56
C HIS A 24 2.85 12.00 3.26
N PRO A 25 3.72 12.28 4.26
CA PRO A 25 4.42 11.25 5.02
C PRO A 25 3.50 10.21 5.67
N THR A 26 2.24 10.55 5.93
CA THR A 26 1.25 9.60 6.44
C THR A 26 1.08 8.39 5.52
N LEU A 27 1.16 8.58 4.20
CA LEU A 27 1.09 7.48 3.25
C LEU A 27 2.27 6.50 3.40
N ALA A 28 3.48 7.02 3.63
CA ALA A 28 4.67 6.20 3.84
C ALA A 28 4.62 5.43 5.17
N LYS A 29 4.05 6.01 6.23
CA LYS A 29 3.81 5.33 7.51
C LYS A 29 2.97 4.07 7.36
N VAL A 30 1.93 4.13 6.51
CA VAL A 30 1.09 2.96 6.23
C VAL A 30 1.91 1.83 5.61
N VAL A 31 2.75 2.14 4.62
CA VAL A 31 3.61 1.17 3.94
C VAL A 31 4.68 0.62 4.89
N ASN A 32 5.38 1.48 5.65
CA ASN A 32 6.38 1.08 6.63
C ASN A 32 5.81 0.07 7.64
N LYS A 33 4.63 0.38 8.22
CA LYS A 33 3.91 -0.53 9.12
C LYS A 33 3.58 -1.85 8.44
N ASN A 34 3.07 -1.82 7.20
CA ASN A 34 2.72 -3.03 6.46
C ASN A 34 3.95 -3.91 6.17
N LEU A 35 5.09 -3.32 5.81
CA LEU A 35 6.34 -4.04 5.55
C LEU A 35 6.95 -4.62 6.82
N ARG A 36 6.87 -3.90 7.95
CA ARG A 36 7.26 -4.44 9.26
C ARG A 36 6.42 -5.67 9.63
N ASN A 37 5.10 -5.62 9.41
CA ASN A 37 4.23 -6.77 9.63
C ASN A 37 4.55 -7.90 8.64
N GLY A 38 4.83 -7.57 7.38
CA GLY A 38 5.23 -8.52 6.34
C GLY A 38 6.53 -9.27 6.67
N ALA A 39 7.49 -8.61 7.32
CA ALA A 39 8.73 -9.24 7.76
C ALA A 39 8.50 -10.39 8.77
N LEU A 40 7.42 -10.33 9.54
CA LEU A 40 7.03 -11.36 10.52
C LEU A 40 6.16 -12.47 9.92
N ASN A 41 5.64 -12.29 8.70
CA ASN A 41 4.79 -13.27 8.03
C ASN A 41 5.62 -14.09 7.02
N PRO A 42 5.79 -15.42 7.22
CA PRO A 42 6.57 -16.26 6.31
C PRO A 42 5.98 -16.32 4.89
N ASN A 43 4.68 -16.07 4.73
CA ASN A 43 3.95 -16.11 3.47
C ASN A 43 3.88 -14.74 2.76
N ALA A 44 4.46 -13.68 3.33
CA ALA A 44 4.42 -12.36 2.68
C ALA A 44 5.38 -12.29 1.48
N PHE A 45 4.94 -11.65 0.38
CA PHE A 45 5.81 -11.38 -0.77
C PHE A 45 6.99 -10.48 -0.42
N ARG A 46 6.73 -9.36 0.28
CA ARG A 46 7.78 -8.46 0.81
C ARG A 46 8.04 -8.76 2.28
N ARG A 47 9.23 -9.28 2.56
CA ARG A 47 9.67 -9.67 3.93
C ARG A 47 10.79 -8.78 4.49
N LYS A 48 11.16 -7.71 3.78
CA LYS A 48 12.16 -6.74 4.22
C LYS A 48 11.45 -5.46 4.67
N PRO A 49 11.70 -4.96 5.90
CA PRO A 49 11.30 -3.62 6.30
C PRO A 49 11.93 -2.55 5.39
N MET A 50 11.31 -1.38 5.32
CA MET A 50 11.79 -0.24 4.54
C MET A 50 11.45 1.06 5.26
N ASP A 51 12.40 1.98 5.32
CA ASP A 51 12.21 3.28 5.97
C ASP A 51 11.22 4.18 5.21
N GLU A 52 10.52 5.04 5.96
CA GLU A 52 9.53 5.96 5.40
C GLU A 52 10.13 6.87 4.32
N ASP A 53 11.36 7.34 4.52
CA ASP A 53 12.07 8.17 3.54
C ASP A 53 12.37 7.42 2.25
N ALA A 54 12.73 6.15 2.32
CA ALA A 54 12.95 5.33 1.12
C ALA A 54 11.63 5.10 0.35
N ILE A 55 10.51 4.96 1.06
CA ILE A 55 9.18 4.84 0.46
C ILE A 55 8.77 6.16 -0.23
N LEU A 56 8.94 7.29 0.45
CA LEU A 56 8.62 8.63 -0.08
C LEU A 56 9.47 9.01 -1.30
N ASN A 57 10.74 8.62 -1.30
CA ASN A 57 11.68 8.93 -2.38
C ASN A 57 11.70 7.88 -3.51
N SER A 58 10.89 6.82 -3.40
CA SER A 58 10.74 5.85 -4.49
C SER A 58 9.99 6.47 -5.70
N PRO A 59 10.11 5.89 -6.91
CA PRO A 59 9.53 6.47 -8.11
C PRO A 59 8.04 6.81 -7.95
N MET A 60 7.67 8.05 -8.24
CA MET A 60 6.26 8.46 -8.27
C MET A 60 5.58 7.84 -9.49
N LEU A 61 4.48 7.12 -9.26
CA LEU A 61 3.70 6.51 -10.34
C LEU A 61 2.44 7.33 -10.63
N ASN A 62 1.69 7.70 -9.57
CA ASN A 62 0.50 8.53 -9.69
C ASN A 62 0.40 9.42 -8.46
N TYR A 63 0.68 10.70 -8.61
CA TYR A 63 0.71 11.64 -7.50
C TYR A 63 -0.56 11.53 -6.63
N PRO A 64 -0.42 11.39 -5.29
CA PRO A 64 0.81 11.47 -4.48
C PRO A 64 1.48 10.10 -4.20
N LEU A 65 1.05 9.03 -4.87
CA LEU A 65 1.46 7.66 -4.62
C LEU A 65 2.76 7.28 -5.36
N THR A 66 3.72 6.75 -4.59
CA THR A 66 4.98 6.20 -5.10
C THR A 66 4.90 4.69 -5.28
N GLN A 67 5.89 4.10 -5.96
CA GLN A 67 5.93 2.69 -6.34
C GLN A 67 5.59 1.73 -5.20
N TYR A 68 6.11 1.97 -4.00
CA TYR A 68 5.88 1.08 -2.86
C TYR A 68 4.53 1.28 -2.16
N MET A 69 3.75 2.30 -2.54
CA MET A 69 2.39 2.51 -2.05
C MET A 69 1.34 1.67 -2.80
N PHE A 70 1.76 0.94 -3.84
CA PHE A 70 0.91 -0.01 -4.57
C PHE A 70 1.17 -1.46 -4.15
N CYS A 71 0.17 -2.32 -4.39
CA CYS A 71 0.33 -3.76 -4.22
C CYS A 71 1.44 -4.31 -5.15
N SER A 72 2.09 -5.38 -4.72
CA SER A 72 2.99 -6.12 -5.61
C SER A 72 2.15 -6.98 -6.57
N PRO A 73 2.55 -7.13 -7.83
CA PRO A 73 2.06 -8.26 -8.62
C PRO A 73 2.56 -9.55 -7.95
N ASP A 74 1.64 -10.43 -7.58
CA ASP A 74 1.92 -11.67 -6.85
C ASP A 74 0.90 -12.75 -7.24
N GLU A 75 1.29 -14.01 -7.10
CA GLU A 75 0.46 -15.17 -7.39
C GLU A 75 0.42 -16.09 -6.16
N GLY A 76 -0.76 -16.57 -5.79
CA GLY A 76 -0.94 -17.43 -4.62
C GLY A 76 -2.38 -17.89 -4.42
N ALA A 77 -2.59 -18.83 -3.50
CA ALA A 77 -3.90 -19.38 -3.18
C ALA A 77 -4.09 -19.54 -1.66
N ALA A 78 -5.34 -19.39 -1.20
CA ALA A 78 -5.76 -19.68 0.16
C ALA A 78 -7.16 -20.31 0.11
N ALA A 79 -7.46 -21.22 1.04
CA ALA A 79 -8.75 -21.86 1.17
C ALA A 79 -9.18 -21.90 2.64
N VAL A 80 -10.49 -21.78 2.88
CA VAL A 80 -11.10 -21.92 4.20
C VAL A 80 -12.29 -22.88 4.11
N VAL A 81 -12.45 -23.76 5.09
CA VAL A 81 -13.62 -24.65 5.23
C VAL A 81 -14.38 -24.21 6.47
N MET A 82 -15.68 -23.96 6.34
CA MET A 82 -16.53 -23.50 7.45
C MET A 82 -17.52 -24.59 7.87
N CYS A 83 -17.89 -24.60 9.16
CA CYS A 83 -18.96 -25.41 9.72
C CYS A 83 -19.88 -24.55 10.61
N ARG A 84 -21.02 -25.11 11.05
CA ARG A 84 -21.88 -24.44 12.04
C ARG A 84 -21.12 -24.28 13.36
N ALA A 85 -21.35 -23.16 14.04
CA ALA A 85 -20.80 -22.89 15.37
C ALA A 85 -21.33 -23.89 16.40
#